data_AF-A0A399Z743-F1
#
_entry.id   AF-A0A399Z743-F1
#
_cell.length_a   1.000
_cell.length_b   1.000
_cell.length_c   1.000
_cell.angle_alpha   90.00
_cell.angle_beta   90.00
_cell.angle_gamma   90.00
#
_symmetry.space_group_name_H-M   'P 1'
#
loop_
_entity.id
_entity.type
_entity.pdbx_description
1 polymer ?
#
loop_
_entity_poly.entity_id
_entity_poly.type
_entity_poly.pdbx_seq_one_letter_code
_entity_poly.pdbx_strand_id
1 'polypeptide(L)'
;MQEHSPKNLQEISYCYVGDCRSNMGNSLTITGALLGMDVRICGPKKLHPHPEVVDKAKELAKQSGARFLLTDNVQEAVKGADFIYTDVWVSMGEAKEVWDERIGLLKPYQVNAAMMDATGNPNVKFMHCLPAFHNRETKVGADIYSKTGMESLEVTEEVFESERSIVFAEAENRMHTIKAVMVATLGD
;
A
#
# COMPACT_ATOMS: atom_id res chain seq x y z
N MET A 1 -5.08 -2.30 10.65
CA MET A 1 -6.06 -1.21 10.49
C MET A 1 -7.06 -1.15 11.65
N GLN A 2 -7.89 -2.18 11.87
CA GLN A 2 -8.94 -2.15 12.91
C GLN A 2 -8.39 -1.89 14.33
N GLU A 3 -7.25 -2.47 14.70
CA GLU A 3 -6.62 -2.27 16.02
C GLU A 3 -6.01 -0.87 16.21
N HIS A 4 -5.80 -0.13 15.12
CA HIS A 4 -5.15 1.19 15.12
C HIS A 4 -6.13 2.31 14.74
N SER A 5 -7.44 2.05 14.78
CA SER A 5 -8.48 3.03 14.51
C SER A 5 -9.64 2.84 15.48
N PRO A 6 -10.20 3.92 16.06
CA PRO A 6 -11.41 3.83 16.88
C PRO A 6 -12.68 3.65 16.03
N LYS A 7 -12.56 3.73 14.70
CA LYS A 7 -13.68 3.67 13.76
C LYS A 7 -14.10 2.22 13.50
N ASN A 8 -15.37 2.04 13.10
CA ASN A 8 -15.77 0.76 12.52
C ASN A 8 -15.07 0.56 11.17
N LEU A 9 -14.94 -0.70 10.74
CA LEU A 9 -14.21 -1.04 9.53
C LEU A 9 -14.73 -0.31 8.28
N GLN A 10 -16.05 -0.14 8.16
CA GLN A 10 -16.70 0.54 7.03
C GLN A 10 -16.43 2.06 6.99
N GLU A 11 -15.99 2.63 8.11
CA GLU A 11 -15.67 4.05 8.24
C GLU A 11 -14.17 4.33 8.04
N ILE A 12 -13.35 3.28 7.95
CA ILE A 12 -11.91 3.39 7.70
C ILE A 12 -11.67 3.65 6.20
N SER A 13 -10.80 4.62 5.95
CA SER A 13 -10.28 4.92 4.63
C SER A 13 -8.80 4.57 4.53
N TYR A 14 -8.40 3.96 3.42
CA TYR A 14 -6.98 3.75 3.14
C TYR A 14 -6.65 3.99 1.68
N CYS A 15 -5.40 4.36 1.42
CA CYS A 15 -4.87 4.52 0.08
C CYS A 15 -3.68 3.60 -0.14
N TYR A 16 -3.80 2.69 -1.12
CA TYR A 16 -2.65 1.99 -1.68
C TYR A 16 -2.02 2.85 -2.77
N VAL A 17 -0.72 3.10 -2.67
CA VAL A 17 0.03 3.99 -3.55
C VAL A 17 1.20 3.23 -4.18
N GLY A 18 1.37 3.33 -5.51
CA GLY A 18 2.51 2.73 -6.22
C GLY A 18 2.11 1.82 -7.39
N ASP A 19 2.78 0.67 -7.55
CA ASP A 19 2.40 -0.33 -8.55
C ASP A 19 1.14 -1.06 -8.10
N CYS A 20 -0.01 -0.64 -8.64
CA CYS A 20 -1.31 -1.20 -8.31
C CYS A 20 -1.64 -2.45 -9.14
N ARG A 21 -0.77 -2.83 -10.08
CA ARG A 21 -0.88 -4.04 -10.90
C ARG A 21 -0.10 -5.19 -10.26
N SER A 22 -0.19 -5.29 -8.94
CA SER A 22 0.44 -6.30 -8.11
C SER A 22 -0.63 -7.16 -7.40
N ASN A 23 -0.19 -8.24 -6.76
CA ASN A 23 -1.07 -9.01 -5.88
C ASN A 23 -1.58 -8.14 -4.71
N MET A 24 -0.75 -7.28 -4.12
CA MET A 24 -1.16 -6.36 -3.05
C MET A 24 -2.18 -5.34 -3.52
N GLY A 25 -1.95 -4.67 -4.66
CA GLY A 25 -2.92 -3.77 -5.26
C GLY A 25 -4.26 -4.45 -5.51
N ASN A 26 -4.25 -5.66 -6.07
CA ASN A 26 -5.46 -6.44 -6.34
C ASN A 26 -6.16 -6.90 -5.05
N SER A 27 -5.43 -7.48 -4.10
CA SER A 27 -5.98 -8.02 -2.85
C SER A 27 -6.57 -6.92 -1.98
N LEU A 28 -5.88 -5.79 -1.79
CA LEU A 28 -6.42 -4.66 -1.05
C LEU A 28 -7.70 -4.15 -1.71
N THR A 29 -7.67 -3.94 -3.04
CA THR A 29 -8.84 -3.50 -3.83
C THR A 29 -10.06 -4.37 -3.55
N ILE A 30 -9.92 -5.70 -3.64
CA ILE A 30 -11.03 -6.64 -3.41
C ILE A 30 -11.44 -6.68 -1.95
N THR A 31 -10.50 -6.79 -1.03
CA THR A 31 -10.79 -6.93 0.41
C THR A 31 -11.52 -5.71 0.96
N GLY A 32 -11.06 -4.50 0.63
CA GLY A 32 -11.74 -3.30 1.10
C GLY A 32 -13.13 -3.11 0.48
N ALA A 33 -13.28 -3.46 -0.81
CA ALA A 33 -14.57 -3.43 -1.48
C ALA A 33 -15.55 -4.45 -0.89
N LEU A 34 -15.08 -5.64 -0.53
CA LEU A 34 -15.88 -6.67 0.14
C LEU A 34 -16.34 -6.23 1.54
N LEU A 35 -15.46 -5.56 2.29
CA LEU A 35 -15.70 -5.22 3.70
C LEU A 35 -16.45 -3.90 3.91
N GLY A 36 -16.78 -3.16 2.84
CA GLY A 36 -17.53 -1.91 2.93
C GLY A 36 -16.67 -0.68 3.26
N MET A 37 -15.37 -0.74 3.01
CA MET A 37 -14.41 0.32 3.37
C MET A 37 -14.38 1.47 2.35
N ASP A 38 -13.65 2.54 2.65
CA ASP A 38 -13.25 3.55 1.67
C ASP A 38 -11.88 3.20 1.08
N VAL A 39 -11.91 2.60 -0.12
CA VAL A 39 -10.77 2.01 -0.82
C VAL A 39 -10.26 2.94 -1.89
N ARG A 40 -8.99 3.31 -1.81
CA ARG A 40 -8.37 4.23 -2.75
C ARG A 40 -7.10 3.62 -3.32
N ILE A 41 -7.04 3.53 -4.64
CA ILE A 41 -5.93 2.93 -5.36
C ILE A 41 -5.30 4.02 -6.22
N CYS A 42 -4.04 4.33 -5.93
CA CYS A 42 -3.32 5.43 -6.52
C CYS A 42 -2.03 4.97 -7.21
N GLY A 43 -1.99 5.10 -8.52
CA GLY A 43 -0.83 4.72 -9.30
C GLY A 43 -0.94 5.25 -10.72
N PRO A 44 0.14 5.17 -11.51
CA PRO A 44 0.07 5.56 -12.91
C PRO A 44 -0.91 4.65 -13.64
N LYS A 45 -1.70 5.20 -14.58
CA LYS A 45 -2.74 4.44 -15.32
C LYS A 45 -2.26 3.12 -15.94
N LYS A 46 -0.99 3.06 -16.36
CA LYS A 46 -0.34 1.86 -16.91
C LYS A 46 -0.21 0.71 -15.89
N LEU A 47 -0.19 1.04 -14.60
CA LEU A 47 -0.03 0.14 -13.46
C LEU A 47 -1.29 0.11 -12.58
N HIS A 48 -2.46 0.49 -13.10
CA HIS A 48 -3.72 0.22 -12.41
C HIS A 48 -3.98 -1.30 -12.30
N PRO A 49 -4.83 -1.74 -11.34
CA PRO A 49 -5.26 -3.12 -11.26
C PRO A 49 -5.87 -3.61 -12.58
N HIS A 50 -5.88 -4.93 -12.78
CA HIS A 50 -6.50 -5.50 -13.97
C HIS A 50 -7.98 -5.10 -14.06
N PRO A 51 -8.54 -4.80 -15.25
CA PRO A 51 -9.93 -4.37 -15.39
C PRO A 51 -10.94 -5.31 -14.70
N GLU A 52 -10.71 -6.62 -14.75
CA GLU A 52 -11.55 -7.61 -14.07
C GLU A 52 -11.58 -7.43 -12.54
N VAL A 53 -10.45 -7.06 -11.93
CA VAL A 53 -10.36 -6.77 -10.49
C VAL A 53 -11.13 -5.49 -10.17
N VAL A 54 -10.98 -4.46 -11.01
CA VAL A 54 -11.69 -3.19 -10.87
C VAL A 54 -13.20 -3.39 -10.98
N ASP A 55 -13.66 -4.17 -11.95
CA ASP A 55 -15.08 -4.44 -12.16
C ASP A 55 -15.65 -5.28 -11.02
N LYS A 56 -14.89 -6.27 -10.53
CA LYS A 56 -15.30 -7.05 -9.35
C LYS A 56 -15.37 -6.18 -8.10
N ALA A 57 -14.42 -5.29 -7.89
CA ALA A 57 -14.44 -4.37 -6.75
C ALA A 57 -15.66 -3.42 -6.80
N LYS A 58 -16.02 -2.90 -7.99
CA LYS A 58 -17.24 -2.10 -8.16
C LYS A 58 -18.50 -2.89 -7.86
N GLU A 59 -18.56 -4.17 -8.24
CA GLU A 59 -19.68 -5.05 -7.91
C GLU A 59 -19.81 -5.25 -6.39
N LEU A 60 -18.70 -5.61 -5.73
CA LEU A 60 -18.66 -5.80 -4.29
C LEU A 60 -19.00 -4.52 -3.52
N ALA A 61 -18.49 -3.38 -3.98
CA ALA A 61 -18.78 -2.08 -3.39
C ALA A 61 -20.26 -1.71 -3.42
N LYS A 62 -20.99 -2.08 -4.48
CA LYS A 62 -22.46 -1.91 -4.54
C LYS A 62 -23.19 -2.73 -3.48
N GLN A 63 -22.65 -3.90 -3.12
CA GLN A 63 -23.27 -4.80 -2.14
C GLN A 63 -22.93 -4.40 -0.70
N SER A 64 -21.67 -4.02 -0.45
CA SER A 64 -21.15 -3.73 0.88
C SER A 64 -21.33 -2.26 1.32
N GLY A 65 -21.57 -1.36 0.37
CA GLY A 65 -21.56 0.09 0.60
C GLY A 65 -20.16 0.72 0.58
N ALA A 66 -19.13 -0.02 0.15
CA ALA A 66 -17.77 0.51 0.02
C ALA A 66 -17.72 1.72 -0.93
N ARG A 67 -16.82 2.65 -0.64
CA ARG A 67 -16.43 3.70 -1.59
C ARG A 67 -15.16 3.24 -2.30
N PHE A 68 -15.11 3.39 -3.63
CA PHE A 68 -13.96 2.97 -4.42
C PHE A 68 -13.47 4.11 -5.31
N LEU A 69 -12.21 4.49 -5.14
CA LEU A 69 -11.50 5.48 -5.95
C LEU A 69 -10.29 4.83 -6.62
N LEU A 70 -10.17 5.01 -7.93
CA LEU A 70 -8.99 4.63 -8.72
C LEU A 70 -8.52 5.86 -9.48
N THR A 71 -7.33 6.37 -9.17
CA THR A 71 -6.83 7.65 -9.68
C THR A 71 -5.31 7.67 -9.81
N ASP A 72 -4.77 8.47 -10.72
CA ASP A 72 -3.34 8.81 -10.81
C ASP A 72 -3.00 10.11 -10.06
N ASN A 73 -3.97 10.70 -9.36
CA ASN A 73 -3.78 11.91 -8.57
C ASN A 73 -3.54 11.58 -7.08
N VAL A 74 -2.27 11.70 -6.65
CA VAL A 74 -1.86 11.48 -5.25
C VAL A 74 -2.64 12.36 -4.28
N GLN A 75 -2.78 13.66 -4.56
CA GLN A 75 -3.43 14.61 -3.64
C GLN A 75 -4.90 14.28 -3.43
N GLU A 76 -5.59 13.84 -4.48
CA GLU A 76 -6.98 13.36 -4.37
C GLU A 76 -7.05 12.07 -3.54
N ALA A 77 -6.15 11.12 -3.80
CA ALA A 77 -6.22 9.79 -3.20
C ALA A 77 -5.92 9.79 -1.69
N VAL A 78 -4.89 10.53 -1.26
CA VAL A 78 -4.43 10.47 0.13
C VAL A 78 -5.24 11.35 1.08
N LYS A 79 -6.02 12.31 0.56
CA LYS A 79 -6.74 13.30 1.36
C LYS A 79 -7.71 12.66 2.35
N GLY A 80 -7.46 12.86 3.64
CA GLY A 80 -8.24 12.34 4.75
C GLY A 80 -8.09 10.84 4.98
N ALA A 81 -7.12 10.17 4.34
CA ALA A 81 -6.88 8.75 4.56
C ALA A 81 -6.50 8.46 6.03
N ASP A 82 -6.97 7.33 6.56
CA ASP A 82 -6.54 6.82 7.87
C ASP A 82 -5.24 6.03 7.76
N PHE A 83 -5.06 5.33 6.63
CA PHE A 83 -3.88 4.52 6.35
C PHE A 83 -3.34 4.78 4.94
N ILE A 84 -2.02 4.96 4.83
CA ILE A 84 -1.29 4.93 3.56
C ILE A 84 -0.54 3.60 3.49
N TYR A 85 -0.73 2.89 2.39
CA TYR A 85 -0.10 1.61 2.11
C TYR A 85 0.74 1.71 0.85
N THR A 86 1.94 1.15 0.86
CA THR A 86 2.73 0.93 -0.36
C THR A 86 3.42 -0.43 -0.31
N ASP A 87 4.04 -0.81 -1.42
CA ASP A 87 4.83 -2.02 -1.55
C ASP A 87 6.01 -1.76 -2.51
N VAL A 88 6.99 -2.65 -2.50
CA VAL A 88 8.17 -2.58 -3.36
C VAL A 88 7.76 -2.48 -4.82
N TRP A 89 8.38 -1.54 -5.53
CA TRP A 89 8.07 -1.28 -6.93
C TRP A 89 8.74 -2.27 -7.88
N VAL A 90 9.88 -2.81 -7.48
CA VAL A 90 10.71 -3.62 -8.37
C VAL A 90 10.98 -4.97 -7.73
N SER A 91 10.97 -6.02 -8.54
CA SER A 91 11.35 -7.35 -8.10
C SER A 91 12.82 -7.62 -8.39
N MET A 92 13.49 -8.30 -7.45
CA MET A 92 14.92 -8.64 -7.56
C MET A 92 15.27 -9.50 -8.78
N GLY A 93 14.29 -10.14 -9.43
CA GLY A 93 14.49 -10.93 -10.65
C GLY A 93 14.25 -10.20 -11.97
N GLU A 94 13.77 -8.95 -11.94
CA GLU A 94 13.46 -8.19 -13.15
C GLU A 94 14.73 -7.60 -13.79
N ALA A 95 14.72 -7.46 -15.12
CA ALA A 95 15.82 -6.85 -15.86
C ALA A 95 16.01 -5.38 -15.48
N LYS A 96 17.25 -4.89 -15.59
CA LYS A 96 17.60 -3.51 -15.18
C LYS A 96 16.80 -2.45 -15.94
N GLU A 97 16.51 -2.69 -17.22
CA GLU A 97 15.75 -1.78 -18.06
C GLU A 97 14.31 -1.61 -17.54
N VAL A 98 13.74 -2.67 -16.97
CA VAL A 98 12.42 -2.63 -16.32
C VAL A 98 12.45 -1.81 -15.04
N TRP A 99 13.56 -1.87 -14.29
CA TRP A 99 13.72 -1.05 -13.09
C TRP A 99 13.75 0.44 -13.45
N ASP A 100 14.53 0.84 -14.45
CA ASP A 100 14.68 2.25 -14.82
C ASP A 100 13.32 2.85 -15.28
N GLU A 101 12.56 2.13 -16.12
CA GLU A 101 11.22 2.56 -16.52
C GLU A 101 10.27 2.64 -15.32
N ARG A 102 10.24 1.57 -14.50
CA ARG A 102 9.26 1.46 -13.42
C ARG A 102 9.54 2.47 -12.30
N ILE A 103 10.80 2.66 -11.92
CA ILE A 103 11.21 3.69 -10.95
C ILE A 103 10.88 5.08 -11.48
N GLY A 104 11.12 5.34 -12.77
CA GLY A 104 10.74 6.61 -13.40
C GLY A 104 9.24 6.90 -13.31
N LEU A 105 8.39 5.89 -13.52
CA LEU A 105 6.94 6.00 -13.42
C LEU A 105 6.43 6.16 -11.99
N LEU A 106 7.08 5.51 -11.02
CA LEU A 106 6.59 5.38 -9.65
C LEU A 106 7.21 6.36 -8.67
N LYS A 107 8.33 7.01 -9.01
CA LYS A 107 8.95 8.03 -8.15
C LYS A 107 7.98 9.11 -7.63
N PRO A 108 7.01 9.63 -8.41
CA PRO A 108 6.01 10.58 -7.90
C PRO A 108 5.06 10.01 -6.82
N TYR A 109 5.06 8.69 -6.65
CA TYR A 109 4.21 7.94 -5.75
C TYR A 109 4.99 7.41 -4.52
N GLN A 110 6.23 7.88 -4.29
CA GLN A 110 6.98 7.57 -3.07
C GLN A 110 6.23 8.05 -1.82
N VAL A 111 6.04 7.15 -0.86
CA VAL A 111 5.53 7.53 0.45
C VAL A 111 6.64 8.24 1.23
N ASN A 112 6.49 9.55 1.39
CA ASN A 112 7.39 10.40 2.13
C ASN A 112 6.61 11.32 3.08
N ALA A 113 7.30 12.09 3.92
CA ALA A 113 6.67 12.99 4.88
C ALA A 113 5.64 13.92 4.23
N ALA A 114 5.93 14.46 3.04
CA ALA A 114 5.01 15.32 2.31
C ALA A 114 3.72 14.60 1.88
N MET A 115 3.79 13.34 1.45
CA MET A 115 2.59 12.53 1.15
C MET A 115 1.78 12.24 2.41
N MET A 116 2.46 11.90 3.51
CA MET A 116 1.80 11.64 4.79
C MET A 116 1.09 12.90 5.31
N ASP A 117 1.70 14.07 5.17
CA ASP A 117 1.10 15.36 5.56
C ASP A 117 -0.02 15.80 4.61
N ALA A 118 0.08 15.48 3.31
CA ALA A 118 -0.96 15.75 2.33
C ALA A 118 -2.27 15.02 2.62
N THR A 119 -2.25 14.00 3.49
CA THR A 119 -3.48 13.40 4.01
C THR A 119 -4.31 14.41 4.81
N GLY A 120 -3.69 15.41 5.45
CA GLY A 120 -4.36 16.32 6.38
C GLY A 120 -4.89 15.63 7.64
N ASN A 121 -4.56 14.35 7.86
CA ASN A 121 -4.94 13.60 9.04
C ASN A 121 -3.71 13.43 9.95
N PRO A 122 -3.64 14.08 11.13
CA PRO A 122 -2.48 13.98 12.01
C PRO A 122 -2.28 12.57 12.58
N ASN A 123 -3.32 11.73 12.57
CA ASN A 123 -3.31 10.36 13.08
C ASN A 123 -3.08 9.31 11.98
N VAL A 124 -2.80 9.73 10.74
CA VAL A 124 -2.57 8.81 9.63
C VAL A 124 -1.46 7.81 9.97
N LYS A 125 -1.66 6.54 9.62
CA LYS A 125 -0.66 5.48 9.79
C LYS A 125 -0.13 5.00 8.45
N PHE A 126 1.13 4.60 8.47
CA PHE A 126 1.82 4.01 7.33
C PHE A 126 1.89 2.48 7.49
N MET A 127 1.62 1.77 6.40
CA MET A 127 1.61 0.31 6.30
C MET A 127 2.40 -0.17 5.07
N HIS A 128 3.00 -1.35 5.19
CA HIS A 128 3.80 -1.99 4.15
C HIS A 128 3.99 -3.46 4.52
N CYS A 129 3.80 -4.36 3.56
CA CYS A 129 3.83 -5.82 3.78
C CYS A 129 5.19 -6.42 4.16
N LEU A 130 6.27 -5.62 4.07
CA LEU A 130 7.69 -5.99 4.15
C LEU A 130 8.16 -7.06 3.13
N PRO A 131 9.46 -7.07 2.75
CA PRO A 131 10.50 -6.08 3.08
C PRO A 131 10.27 -4.73 2.38
N ALA A 132 10.89 -3.66 2.89
CA ALA A 132 10.86 -2.33 2.30
C ALA A 132 12.29 -1.85 1.96
N PHE A 133 12.45 -1.09 0.88
CA PHE A 133 13.67 -0.39 0.49
C PHE A 133 13.63 1.05 1.02
N HIS A 134 13.70 1.19 2.35
CA HIS A 134 13.58 2.47 3.05
C HIS A 134 14.92 3.20 3.27
N ASN A 135 16.06 2.52 3.11
CA ASN A 135 17.42 3.09 3.18
C ASN A 135 18.48 2.28 2.40
N ARG A 136 19.77 2.62 2.63
CA ARG A 136 20.95 2.02 1.96
C ARG A 136 21.66 0.95 2.77
N GLU A 137 21.18 0.58 3.94
CA GLU A 137 21.94 -0.29 4.86
C GLU A 137 22.04 -1.74 4.38
N THR A 138 21.19 -2.14 3.43
CA THR A 138 21.27 -3.43 2.76
C THR A 138 22.14 -3.37 1.50
N LYS A 139 22.68 -4.52 1.09
CA LYS A 139 23.44 -4.63 -0.18
C LYS A 139 22.61 -4.17 -1.39
N VAL A 140 21.31 -4.48 -1.39
CA VAL A 140 20.38 -4.10 -2.46
C VAL A 140 20.07 -2.61 -2.41
N GLY A 141 19.86 -2.04 -1.22
CA GLY A 141 19.69 -0.59 -1.04
C GLY A 141 20.89 0.22 -1.51
N ALA A 142 22.11 -0.23 -1.20
CA ALA A 142 23.34 0.41 -1.69
C ALA A 142 23.48 0.33 -3.23
N ASP A 143 23.05 -0.78 -3.84
CA ASP A 143 23.05 -0.97 -5.29
C ASP A 143 21.98 -0.09 -5.97
N ILE A 144 20.78 0.00 -5.39
CA ILE A 144 19.73 0.94 -5.82
C ILE A 144 20.26 2.36 -5.83
N TYR A 145 20.90 2.81 -4.74
CA TYR A 145 21.48 4.15 -4.67
C TYR A 145 22.54 4.37 -5.74
N SER A 146 23.46 3.41 -5.91
CA SER A 146 24.53 3.52 -6.91
C SER A 146 23.99 3.63 -8.35
N LYS A 147 22.84 3.01 -8.64
CA LYS A 147 22.20 3.01 -9.96
C LYS A 147 21.27 4.21 -10.21
N THR A 148 20.54 4.63 -9.18
CA THR A 148 19.40 5.56 -9.34
C THR A 148 19.62 6.91 -8.65
N GLY A 149 20.59 6.99 -7.73
CA GLY A 149 20.80 8.13 -6.84
C GLY A 149 19.72 8.28 -5.76
N MET A 150 18.78 7.33 -5.64
CA MET A 150 17.72 7.38 -4.63
C MET A 150 18.18 6.72 -3.33
N GLU A 151 18.03 7.44 -2.22
CA GLU A 151 18.35 6.94 -0.86
C GLU A 151 17.42 5.80 -0.42
N SER A 152 16.20 5.80 -0.95
CA SER A 152 15.13 4.83 -0.70
C SER A 152 14.18 4.77 -1.90
N LEU A 153 13.37 3.72 -2.04
CA LEU A 153 12.42 3.55 -3.16
C LEU A 153 10.98 3.90 -2.78
N GLU A 154 10.18 2.91 -2.38
CA GLU A 154 8.74 3.09 -2.21
C GLU A 154 8.36 3.92 -0.97
N VAL A 155 9.23 3.93 0.03
CA VAL A 155 9.07 4.71 1.26
C VAL A 155 10.39 5.33 1.70
N THR A 156 10.36 6.50 2.31
CA THR A 156 11.55 7.13 2.92
C THR A 156 11.79 6.62 4.35
N GLU A 157 13.05 6.54 4.76
CA GLU A 157 13.47 6.23 6.14
C GLU A 157 12.67 6.98 7.19
N GLU A 158 12.49 8.31 7.00
CA GLU A 158 11.76 9.17 7.94
C GLU A 158 10.33 8.67 8.20
N VAL A 159 9.63 8.17 7.18
CA VAL A 159 8.28 7.63 7.36
C VAL A 159 8.34 6.24 7.97
N PHE A 160 9.24 5.40 7.47
CA PHE A 160 9.37 4.01 7.90
C PHE A 160 9.72 3.88 9.40
N GLU A 161 10.61 4.74 9.89
CA GLU A 161 11.09 4.78 11.28
C GLU A 161 10.26 5.74 12.18
N SER A 162 9.20 6.37 11.65
CA SER A 162 8.34 7.26 12.45
C SER A 162 7.31 6.52 13.28
N GLU A 163 6.73 7.21 14.28
CA GLU A 163 5.56 6.74 15.04
C GLU A 163 4.29 6.56 14.19
N ARG A 164 4.28 7.06 12.95
CA ARG A 164 3.19 6.81 12.00
C ARG A 164 3.30 5.40 11.40
N SER A 165 4.48 4.79 11.38
CA SER A 165 4.70 3.44 10.88
C SER A 165 4.17 2.38 11.82
N ILE A 166 3.38 1.44 11.29
CA ILE A 166 2.88 0.28 12.03
C ILE A 166 3.26 -1.05 11.35
N VAL A 167 4.29 -1.02 10.49
CA VAL A 167 4.72 -2.15 9.64
C VAL A 167 5.07 -3.41 10.43
N PHE A 168 5.64 -3.27 11.64
CA PHE A 168 5.96 -4.43 12.48
C PHE A 168 4.74 -5.02 13.18
N ALA A 169 3.77 -4.18 13.57
CA ALA A 169 2.49 -4.66 14.10
C ALA A 169 1.69 -5.37 13.00
N GLU A 170 1.71 -4.83 11.77
CA GLU A 170 1.17 -5.50 10.59
C GLU A 170 1.86 -6.87 10.35
N ALA A 171 3.19 -6.92 10.43
CA ALA A 171 3.96 -8.14 10.23
C ALA A 171 3.62 -9.22 11.28
N GLU A 172 3.50 -8.85 12.56
CA GLU A 172 3.08 -9.74 13.64
C GLU A 172 1.67 -10.31 13.40
N ASN A 173 0.74 -9.46 12.98
CA ASN A 173 -0.65 -9.82 12.71
C ASN A 173 -0.83 -10.85 11.58
N ARG A 174 0.19 -11.09 10.76
CA ARG A 174 0.21 -12.21 9.81
C ARG A 174 0.12 -13.56 10.53
N MET A 175 0.78 -13.73 11.68
CA MET A 175 0.73 -14.97 12.45
C MET A 175 -0.67 -15.22 13.00
N HIS A 176 -1.31 -14.18 13.55
CA HIS A 176 -2.64 -14.28 14.14
C HIS A 176 -3.72 -14.58 13.09
N THR A 177 -3.65 -13.93 11.92
CA THR A 177 -4.61 -14.15 10.83
C THR A 177 -4.46 -15.54 10.21
N ILE A 178 -3.23 -16.03 9.98
CA ILE A 178 -2.99 -17.40 9.51
C ILE A 178 -3.53 -18.42 10.54
N LYS A 179 -3.27 -18.21 11.84
CA LYS A 179 -3.80 -19.06 12.91
C LYS A 179 -5.34 -19.12 12.87
N ALA A 180 -6.01 -17.98 12.71
CA ALA A 180 -7.46 -17.92 12.62
C ALA A 180 -7.99 -18.72 11.42
N VAL A 181 -7.35 -18.61 10.25
CA VAL A 181 -7.69 -19.42 9.06
C VAL A 181 -7.51 -20.91 9.34
N MET A 182 -6.40 -21.32 9.95
CA MET A 182 -6.15 -22.73 10.26
C MET A 182 -7.18 -23.29 11.24
N VAL A 183 -7.49 -22.57 12.33
CA VAL A 183 -8.49 -23.00 13.30
C VAL A 183 -9.89 -23.08 12.67
N ALA A 184 -10.29 -22.09 11.87
CA ALA A 184 -11.62 -22.07 11.24
C ALA A 184 -11.82 -23.17 10.19
N THR A 185 -10.73 -23.68 9.59
CA THR A 185 -10.80 -24.66 8.50
C THR A 185 -10.42 -26.08 8.91
N LEU A 186 -9.57 -26.23 9.92
CA LEU A 186 -9.00 -27.51 10.36
C LEU A 186 -9.13 -27.75 11.87
N GLY A 187 -9.66 -26.80 12.64
CA GLY A 187 -9.92 -26.98 14.07
C GLY A 187 -11.16 -27.83 14.33
N ASP A 188 -11.11 -28.63 15.39
CA ASP A 188 -12.24 -29.42 15.90
C ASP A 188 -13.28 -28.56 16.64
#